data_AF-A0A1J9QUQ3-F1
#
_entry.id   AF-A0A1J9QUQ3-F1
#
_cell.length_a   1.000
_cell.length_b   1.000
_cell.length_c   1.000
_cell.angle_alpha   90.00
_cell.angle_beta   90.00
_cell.angle_gamma   90.00
#
_symmetry.space_group_name_H-M   'P 1'
#
loop_
_entity.id
_entity.type
_entity.pdbx_description
1 polymer ?
#
loop_
_entity_poly.entity_id
_entity_poly.type
_entity_poly.pdbx_seq_one_letter_code
_entity_poly.pdbx_strand_id
1 'polypeptide(L)'
;MPEIPITPGSPSRSANEDTPMDDVPPINSMPTRPPAEVPYNREFEDSVMRAILDPPPTNDGIESHGPLPAFLLGRDTVPHEELPLPLDDPRRQYKSEIPGIKLTHPTGAYEGGNPDPTEEDKAWVRAWMERNNIKTKEDLDRGKAEATQEVLDEMRKRARARKAAIEEREKVEKELKALNDQREVELKAQRSIIEKAKAKKEERRAKRTKLAAPVDEAPRRKPPSTEPRDDTEMTDFAPTQDLTHPVERTPSNEAPTSVTPPNVTKRAPPTAPANMRAPKPWSYLSAPPISNGTSVMTPALTKQGPPIAPASMRMGKISSYSGPSHGKWGLPAAQPATTGKIPDHAHTKMNM
;
A
#
# COMPACT_ATOMS: atom_id res chain seq x y z
N MET A 1 17.28 -60.77 -24.94
CA MET A 1 17.33 -59.32 -25.21
C MET A 1 16.42 -58.65 -24.19
N PRO A 2 16.95 -57.91 -23.21
CA PRO A 2 16.14 -57.27 -22.17
C PRO A 2 15.37 -56.05 -22.73
N GLU A 3 14.10 -55.97 -22.37
CA GLU A 3 13.16 -54.92 -22.75
C GLU A 3 13.41 -53.64 -21.94
N ILE A 4 13.47 -52.50 -22.62
CA ILE A 4 13.59 -51.17 -22.01
C ILE A 4 12.19 -50.57 -21.88
N PRO A 5 11.78 -50.05 -20.71
CA PRO A 5 10.47 -49.44 -20.54
C PRO A 5 10.39 -48.07 -21.25
N ILE A 6 9.36 -47.92 -22.07
CA ILE A 6 8.97 -46.68 -22.74
C ILE A 6 8.23 -45.82 -21.70
N THR A 7 8.82 -44.69 -21.30
CA THR A 7 8.13 -43.61 -20.57
C THR A 7 7.43 -42.68 -21.56
N PRO A 8 6.09 -42.60 -21.60
CA PRO A 8 5.39 -41.60 -22.40
C PRO A 8 5.07 -40.36 -21.57
N GLY A 9 5.28 -39.17 -22.14
CA GLY A 9 4.60 -37.95 -21.68
C GLY A 9 5.50 -36.84 -21.14
N SER A 10 6.48 -36.38 -21.91
CA SER A 10 6.92 -34.99 -21.82
C SER A 10 6.38 -34.27 -23.05
N PRO A 11 5.48 -33.28 -22.93
CA PRO A 11 4.96 -32.55 -24.07
C PRO A 11 6.11 -31.78 -24.73
N SER A 12 6.31 -32.08 -26.00
CA SER A 12 7.20 -31.36 -26.90
C SER A 12 6.90 -29.87 -26.83
N ARG A 13 7.84 -29.07 -26.31
CA ARG A 13 7.87 -27.63 -26.54
C ARG A 13 7.94 -27.43 -28.04
N SER A 14 6.83 -27.00 -28.61
CA SER A 14 6.68 -26.57 -29.99
C SER A 14 7.71 -25.48 -30.29
N ALA A 15 8.59 -25.77 -31.25
CA ALA A 15 9.59 -24.87 -31.80
C ALA A 15 8.97 -23.81 -32.75
N ASN A 16 7.97 -23.08 -32.27
CA ASN A 16 7.30 -21.97 -33.00
C ASN A 16 7.23 -20.71 -32.14
N GLU A 17 8.34 -20.29 -31.54
CA GLU A 17 8.46 -18.96 -30.94
C GLU A 17 9.62 -18.21 -31.60
N ASP A 18 9.48 -18.05 -32.92
CA ASP A 18 10.09 -16.97 -33.67
C ASP A 18 9.23 -15.71 -33.43
N THR A 19 9.26 -15.23 -32.18
CA THR A 19 8.88 -13.84 -31.89
C THR A 19 10.10 -12.99 -32.23
N PRO A 20 10.02 -12.09 -33.24
CA PRO A 20 11.11 -11.16 -33.51
C PRO A 20 11.37 -10.36 -32.24
N MET A 21 12.54 -10.58 -31.66
CA MET A 21 13.16 -9.77 -30.61
C MET A 21 13.69 -8.46 -31.23
N ASP A 22 12.84 -7.77 -32.00
CA ASP A 22 13.08 -6.42 -32.47
C ASP A 22 12.33 -5.45 -31.55
N ASP A 23 13.07 -4.46 -31.06
CA ASP A 23 12.67 -3.37 -30.17
C ASP A 23 12.42 -3.74 -28.70
N VAL A 24 13.47 -4.19 -28.01
CA VAL A 24 13.68 -3.72 -26.63
C VAL A 24 14.06 -2.24 -26.74
N PRO A 25 13.16 -1.27 -26.44
CA PRO A 25 13.56 0.13 -26.43
C PRO A 25 14.74 0.27 -25.47
N PRO A 26 15.76 1.08 -25.80
CA PRO A 26 16.91 1.26 -24.93
C PRO A 26 16.42 1.58 -23.52
N ILE A 27 16.86 0.75 -22.57
CA ILE A 27 16.58 0.80 -21.12
C ILE A 27 17.04 2.11 -20.46
N ASN A 28 17.48 3.09 -21.26
CA ASN A 28 18.00 4.39 -20.90
C ASN A 28 17.13 5.55 -21.42
N SER A 29 15.93 5.33 -21.94
CA SER A 29 14.88 6.35 -21.84
C SER A 29 14.22 6.21 -20.47
N MET A 30 15.00 6.47 -19.42
CA MET A 30 14.41 6.98 -18.19
C MET A 30 13.48 8.10 -18.65
N PRO A 31 12.15 8.02 -18.43
CA PRO A 31 11.31 9.18 -18.63
C PRO A 31 12.00 10.26 -17.82
N THR A 32 12.48 11.31 -18.51
CA THR A 32 12.98 12.52 -17.86
C THR A 32 11.84 12.93 -16.94
N ARG A 33 11.93 12.52 -15.67
CA ARG A 33 10.92 12.83 -14.68
C ARG A 33 10.80 14.35 -14.75
N PRO A 34 9.57 14.89 -14.84
CA PRO A 34 9.42 16.33 -14.77
C PRO A 34 10.19 16.80 -13.52
N PRO A 35 10.94 17.91 -13.58
CA PRO A 35 12.02 18.25 -12.65
C PRO A 35 11.63 18.39 -11.16
N ALA A 36 10.40 18.06 -10.76
CA ALA A 36 9.95 18.08 -9.37
C ALA A 36 8.87 17.03 -9.04
N GLU A 37 9.01 15.78 -9.47
CA GLU A 37 8.14 14.71 -8.93
C GLU A 37 8.52 14.45 -7.46
N VAL A 38 7.60 14.73 -6.54
CA VAL A 38 7.77 14.49 -5.11
C VAL A 38 7.87 12.98 -4.85
N PRO A 39 8.88 12.50 -4.09
CA PRO A 39 9.01 11.09 -3.74
C PRO A 39 7.72 10.50 -3.15
N TYR A 40 7.35 9.30 -3.56
CA TYR A 40 6.20 8.62 -2.96
C TYR A 40 6.52 8.23 -1.51
N ASN A 41 5.69 8.67 -0.57
CA ASN A 41 5.75 8.25 0.83
C ASN A 41 4.39 7.70 1.27
N ARG A 42 4.38 6.41 1.63
CA ARG A 42 3.17 5.70 2.06
C ARG A 42 2.55 6.33 3.33
N GLU A 43 3.37 6.67 4.31
CA GLU A 43 2.90 7.19 5.61
C GLU A 43 2.25 8.57 5.44
N PHE A 44 2.82 9.39 4.56
CA PHE A 44 2.25 10.68 4.18
C PHE A 44 0.88 10.50 3.52
N GLU A 45 0.77 9.63 2.51
CA GLU A 45 -0.51 9.39 1.85
C GLU A 45 -1.57 8.78 2.77
N ASP A 46 -1.18 7.88 3.68
CA ASP A 46 -2.10 7.30 4.65
C ASP A 46 -2.58 8.35 5.67
N SER A 47 -1.72 9.30 6.03
CA SER A 47 -2.07 10.45 6.88
C SER A 47 -3.01 11.42 6.16
N VAL A 48 -2.75 11.72 4.89
CA VAL A 48 -3.62 12.55 4.04
C VAL A 48 -4.99 11.88 3.85
N MET A 49 -5.02 10.58 3.54
CA MET A 49 -6.25 9.79 3.45
C MET A 49 -7.07 9.89 4.74
N ARG A 50 -6.43 9.77 5.91
CA ARG A 50 -7.12 9.89 7.20
C ARG A 50 -7.70 11.29 7.40
N ALA A 51 -6.94 12.34 7.12
CA ALA A 51 -7.41 13.72 7.24
C ALA A 51 -8.59 14.03 6.31
N ILE A 52 -8.64 13.42 5.11
CA ILE A 52 -9.72 13.62 4.14
C ILE A 52 -11.00 12.88 4.54
N LEU A 53 -10.87 11.64 5.02
CA LEU A 53 -12.01 10.80 5.37
C LEU A 53 -12.61 11.16 6.73
N ASP A 54 -11.74 11.46 7.70
CA ASP A 54 -12.09 11.78 9.08
C ASP A 54 -11.50 13.15 9.46
N PRO A 55 -12.00 14.25 8.87
CA PRO A 55 -11.44 15.58 9.09
C PRO A 55 -11.61 16.01 10.55
N PRO A 56 -10.59 16.66 11.15
CA PRO A 56 -10.75 17.24 12.47
C PRO A 56 -11.79 18.37 12.44
N PRO A 57 -12.51 18.60 13.54
CA PRO A 57 -13.57 19.62 13.60
C PRO A 57 -13.02 21.05 13.47
N THR A 58 -11.74 21.25 13.78
CA THR A 58 -11.08 22.56 13.73
C THR A 58 -10.04 22.58 12.61
N ASN A 59 -10.08 23.62 11.78
CA ASN A 59 -9.04 23.88 10.80
C ASN A 59 -8.00 24.82 11.44
N ASP A 60 -7.07 24.20 12.17
CA ASP A 60 -5.99 24.92 12.85
C ASP A 60 -4.99 25.40 11.79
N GLY A 61 -4.90 26.72 11.58
CA GLY A 61 -3.95 27.30 10.63
C GLY A 61 -4.04 28.81 10.58
N ILE A 62 -2.92 29.46 10.26
CA ILE A 62 -2.86 30.90 10.06
C ILE A 62 -3.50 31.21 8.70
N GLU A 63 -4.53 32.05 8.70
CA GLU A 63 -5.11 32.61 7.48
C GLU A 63 -4.19 33.71 6.94
N SER A 64 -3.62 33.51 5.74
CA SER A 64 -2.79 34.52 5.10
C SER A 64 -3.66 35.53 4.34
N HIS A 65 -4.43 36.34 5.07
CA HIS A 65 -5.17 37.47 4.50
C HIS A 65 -4.31 38.75 4.61
N GLY A 66 -3.21 38.82 3.87
CA GLY A 66 -2.38 40.03 3.85
C GLY A 66 -1.05 39.86 3.12
N PRO A 67 -0.34 40.97 2.84
CA PRO A 67 1.03 40.90 2.38
C PRO A 67 1.85 40.08 3.37
N LEU A 68 2.53 39.05 2.85
CA LEU A 68 3.39 38.17 3.64
C LEU A 68 4.30 39.02 4.53
N PRO A 69 4.32 38.79 5.85
CA PRO A 69 5.26 39.47 6.73
C PRO A 69 6.68 39.28 6.20
N ALA A 70 7.49 40.35 6.19
CA ALA A 70 8.84 40.32 5.60
C ALA A 70 9.75 39.22 6.18
N PHE A 71 9.50 38.77 7.41
CA PHE A 71 10.23 37.65 8.03
C PHE A 71 9.87 36.27 7.43
N LEU A 72 8.75 36.16 6.69
CA LEU A 72 8.36 34.96 5.95
C LEU A 72 8.84 35.00 4.48
N LEU A 73 9.22 36.16 3.96
CA LEU A 73 9.84 36.30 2.63
C LEU A 73 11.24 35.68 2.55
N GLY A 74 11.87 35.42 3.69
CA GLY A 74 13.19 34.77 3.78
C GLY A 74 13.16 33.39 4.44
N ARG A 75 11.97 32.77 4.58
CA ARG A 75 11.90 31.42 5.16
C ARG A 75 12.49 30.43 4.15
N ASP A 76 13.35 29.55 4.65
CA ASP A 76 14.02 28.51 3.87
C ASP A 76 12.99 27.76 3.02
N THR A 77 13.14 27.87 1.70
CA THR A 77 12.47 27.01 0.73
C THR A 77 12.65 25.57 1.17
N VAL A 78 11.58 24.82 1.34
CA VAL A 78 11.69 23.41 1.72
C VAL A 78 12.48 22.69 0.62
N PRO A 79 13.64 22.09 0.93
CA PRO A 79 14.43 21.41 -0.09
C PRO A 79 13.62 20.24 -0.66
N HIS A 80 13.72 20.01 -1.97
CA HIS A 80 12.91 19.00 -2.66
C HIS A 80 13.18 17.59 -2.11
N GLU A 81 14.39 17.35 -1.61
CA GLU A 81 14.79 16.07 -1.01
C GLU A 81 14.04 15.74 0.29
N GLU A 82 13.48 16.74 0.98
CA GLU A 82 12.70 16.56 2.21
C GLU A 82 11.20 16.34 1.95
N LEU A 83 10.76 16.45 0.68
CA LEU A 83 9.36 16.22 0.34
C LEU A 83 9.06 14.72 0.20
N PRO A 84 7.85 14.26 0.57
CA PRO A 84 6.76 15.03 1.16
C PRO A 84 6.94 15.17 2.68
N LEU A 85 6.76 16.40 3.19
CA LEU A 85 6.80 16.66 4.64
C LEU A 85 5.61 16.01 5.36
N PRO A 86 5.79 15.43 6.56
CA PRO A 86 4.68 14.97 7.39
C PRO A 86 3.64 16.06 7.65
N LEU A 87 2.37 15.69 7.89
CA LEU A 87 1.30 16.66 8.18
C LEU A 87 1.48 17.41 9.50
N ASP A 88 2.16 16.78 10.46
CA ASP A 88 2.45 17.34 11.79
C ASP A 88 3.72 18.22 11.82
N ASP A 89 4.36 18.43 10.67
CA ASP A 89 5.58 19.22 10.59
C ASP A 89 5.35 20.68 11.06
N PRO A 90 6.15 21.23 11.99
CA PRO A 90 5.98 22.59 12.50
C PRO A 90 6.16 23.69 11.45
N ARG A 91 6.76 23.37 10.29
CA ARG A 91 6.85 24.27 9.13
C ARG A 91 5.50 24.46 8.44
N ARG A 92 4.55 23.54 8.63
CA ARG A 92 3.17 23.66 8.12
C ARG A 92 2.33 24.50 9.09
N GLN A 93 2.15 25.77 8.75
CA GLN A 93 1.51 26.75 9.63
C GLN A 93 0.28 27.40 9.01
N TYR A 94 0.14 27.34 7.69
CA TYR A 94 -0.93 28.02 6.97
C TYR A 94 -2.16 27.14 6.82
N LYS A 95 -3.32 27.78 6.86
CA LYS A 95 -4.60 27.11 6.67
C LYS A 95 -4.72 26.59 5.23
N SER A 96 -5.14 25.34 5.06
CA SER A 96 -5.54 24.82 3.75
C SER A 96 -7.06 24.77 3.61
N GLU A 97 -7.55 24.63 2.36
CA GLU A 97 -8.97 24.39 2.08
C GLU A 97 -9.46 23.03 2.63
N ILE A 98 -8.54 22.09 2.88
CA ILE A 98 -8.83 20.77 3.43
C ILE A 98 -8.63 20.80 4.95
N PRO A 99 -9.68 20.60 5.75
CA PRO A 99 -9.55 20.58 7.21
C PRO A 99 -8.53 19.52 7.66
N GLY A 100 -7.68 19.87 8.63
CA GLY A 100 -6.65 19.00 9.16
C GLY A 100 -5.35 18.93 8.36
N ILE A 101 -5.28 19.58 7.19
CA ILE A 101 -4.04 19.71 6.43
C ILE A 101 -3.57 21.15 6.50
N LYS A 102 -2.32 21.35 6.95
CA LYS A 102 -1.65 22.64 6.99
C LYS A 102 -0.66 22.77 5.83
N LEU A 103 -0.57 23.97 5.27
CA LEU A 103 0.38 24.30 4.20
C LEU A 103 1.66 24.90 4.78
N THR A 104 2.78 24.66 4.10
CA THR A 104 4.08 25.29 4.41
C THR A 104 4.13 26.74 3.97
N HIS A 105 3.36 27.08 2.92
CA HIS A 105 3.29 28.41 2.33
C HIS A 105 1.83 28.85 2.15
N PRO A 106 1.55 30.15 2.14
CA PRO A 106 0.19 30.68 1.97
C PRO A 106 -0.40 30.37 0.59
N THR A 107 0.45 30.31 -0.45
CA THR A 107 0.05 30.00 -1.82
C THR A 107 -0.11 28.49 -2.06
N GLY A 108 0.32 27.65 -1.12
CA GLY A 108 0.36 26.19 -1.29
C GLY A 108 1.52 25.68 -2.17
N ALA A 109 2.27 26.55 -2.83
CA ALA A 109 3.48 26.18 -3.57
C ALA A 109 4.59 25.76 -2.59
N TYR A 110 5.27 24.64 -2.84
CA TYR A 110 6.32 24.13 -1.95
C TYR A 110 7.63 24.93 -2.06
N GLU A 111 7.91 25.53 -3.22
CA GLU A 111 9.08 26.38 -3.46
C GLU A 111 8.99 27.74 -2.79
N GLY A 112 7.80 28.10 -2.27
CA GLY A 112 7.54 29.43 -1.74
C GLY A 112 7.38 30.46 -2.85
N GLY A 113 6.41 31.36 -2.68
CA GLY A 113 6.06 32.35 -3.70
C GLY A 113 4.99 31.87 -4.68
N ASN A 114 4.62 32.76 -5.59
CA ASN A 114 3.73 32.47 -6.70
C ASN A 114 4.62 32.54 -7.95
N PRO A 115 4.96 31.42 -8.61
CA PRO A 115 5.77 31.49 -9.82
C PRO A 115 5.08 32.39 -10.84
N ASP A 116 5.87 33.13 -11.62
CA ASP A 116 5.29 33.95 -12.68
C ASP A 116 4.52 33.03 -13.65
N PRO A 117 3.25 33.35 -13.96
CA PRO A 117 2.42 32.48 -14.77
C PRO A 117 3.03 32.32 -16.16
N THR A 118 3.24 31.07 -16.56
CA THR A 118 3.77 30.74 -17.89
C THR A 118 2.74 31.09 -18.98
N GLU A 119 3.16 31.19 -20.23
CA GLU A 119 2.22 31.41 -21.34
C GLU A 119 1.22 30.25 -21.48
N GLU A 120 1.62 29.04 -21.09
CA GLU A 120 0.76 27.86 -21.03
C GLU A 120 -0.33 28.03 -19.96
N ASP A 121 0.04 28.49 -18.76
CA ASP A 121 -0.92 28.79 -17.69
C ASP A 121 -1.94 29.84 -18.13
N LYS A 122 -1.47 30.92 -18.79
CA LYS A 122 -2.35 31.97 -19.33
C LYS A 122 -3.30 31.43 -20.41
N ALA A 123 -2.83 30.50 -21.26
CA ALA A 123 -3.67 29.86 -22.27
C ALA A 123 -4.72 28.96 -21.62
N TRP A 124 -4.33 28.18 -20.61
CA TRP A 124 -5.24 27.32 -19.86
C TRP A 124 -6.32 28.14 -19.13
N VAL A 125 -5.94 29.23 -18.45
CA VAL A 125 -6.88 30.12 -17.76
C VAL A 125 -7.91 30.69 -18.74
N ARG A 126 -7.47 31.13 -19.94
CA ARG A 126 -8.39 31.60 -20.99
C ARG A 126 -9.37 30.52 -21.44
N ALA A 127 -8.88 29.33 -21.75
CA ALA A 127 -9.73 28.21 -22.16
C ALA A 127 -10.71 27.78 -21.06
N TRP A 128 -10.30 27.82 -19.80
CA TRP A 128 -11.15 27.51 -18.65
C TRP A 128 -12.24 28.57 -18.44
N MET A 129 -11.91 29.85 -18.56
CA MET A 129 -12.90 30.93 -18.50
C MET A 129 -13.93 30.84 -19.63
N GLU A 130 -13.48 30.55 -20.86
CA GLU A 130 -14.36 30.36 -22.02
C GLU A 130 -15.30 29.17 -21.84
N ARG A 131 -14.78 28.02 -21.39
CA ARG A 131 -15.57 26.80 -21.15
C ARG A 131 -16.65 26.99 -20.10
N ASN A 132 -16.35 27.74 -19.05
CA ASN A 132 -17.28 28.01 -17.94
C ASN A 132 -18.12 29.27 -18.14
N ASN A 133 -18.00 29.95 -19.29
CA ASN A 133 -18.69 31.20 -19.62
C ASN A 133 -18.52 32.31 -18.56
N ILE A 134 -17.32 32.43 -17.98
CA ILE A 134 -17.03 33.38 -16.91
C ILE A 134 -16.84 34.78 -17.50
N LYS A 135 -17.72 35.72 -17.13
CA LYS A 135 -17.66 37.12 -17.60
C LYS A 135 -17.55 38.12 -16.46
N THR A 136 -18.13 37.79 -15.29
CA THR A 136 -18.13 38.64 -14.11
C THR A 136 -17.28 38.05 -13.00
N LYS A 137 -16.92 38.88 -12.01
CA LYS A 137 -16.22 38.42 -10.81
C LYS A 137 -17.03 37.39 -10.02
N GLU A 138 -18.35 37.58 -9.96
CA GLU A 138 -19.25 36.64 -9.27
C GLU A 138 -19.29 35.28 -9.97
N ASP A 139 -19.26 35.27 -11.31
CA ASP A 139 -19.15 34.01 -12.08
C ASP A 139 -17.83 33.29 -11.81
N LEU A 140 -16.74 34.05 -11.65
CA LEU A 140 -15.43 33.50 -11.32
C LEU A 140 -15.43 32.85 -9.94
N ASP A 141 -15.99 33.52 -8.93
CA ASP A 141 -16.05 32.99 -7.56
C ASP A 141 -16.93 31.73 -7.50
N ARG A 142 -18.05 31.71 -8.23
CA ARG A 142 -18.91 30.53 -8.36
C ARG A 142 -18.19 29.37 -9.08
N GLY A 143 -17.57 29.65 -10.23
CA GLY A 143 -16.83 28.64 -10.99
C GLY A 143 -15.64 28.08 -10.21
N LYS A 144 -14.96 28.91 -9.42
CA LYS A 144 -13.91 28.48 -8.50
C LYS A 144 -14.47 27.54 -7.42
N ALA A 145 -15.57 27.91 -6.77
CA ALA A 145 -16.17 27.08 -5.73
C ALA A 145 -16.63 25.72 -6.27
N GLU A 146 -17.24 25.69 -7.46
CA GLU A 146 -17.65 24.45 -8.13
C GLU A 146 -16.44 23.57 -8.47
N ALA A 147 -15.41 24.13 -9.10
CA ALA A 147 -14.19 23.40 -9.44
C ALA A 147 -13.46 22.87 -8.20
N THR A 148 -13.35 23.68 -7.13
CA THR A 148 -12.78 23.23 -5.85
C THR A 148 -13.60 22.07 -5.28
N GLN A 149 -14.93 22.16 -5.30
CA GLN A 149 -15.79 21.10 -4.78
C GLN A 149 -15.65 19.79 -5.58
N GLU A 150 -15.57 19.86 -6.90
CA GLU A 150 -15.33 18.70 -7.77
C GLU A 150 -14.01 18.01 -7.44
N VAL A 151 -12.94 18.79 -7.29
CA VAL A 151 -11.60 18.28 -6.92
C VAL A 151 -11.63 17.64 -5.54
N LEU A 152 -12.31 18.25 -4.57
CA LEU A 152 -12.47 17.69 -3.22
C LEU A 152 -13.23 16.36 -3.23
N ASP A 153 -14.28 16.25 -4.05
CA ASP A 153 -15.06 15.02 -4.17
C ASP A 153 -14.30 13.91 -4.88
N GLU A 154 -13.52 14.24 -5.92
CA GLU A 154 -12.59 13.29 -6.54
C GLU A 154 -11.53 12.81 -5.54
N MET A 155 -10.94 13.73 -4.78
CA MET A 155 -9.96 13.42 -3.75
C MET A 155 -10.55 12.47 -2.68
N ARG A 156 -11.78 12.72 -2.21
CA ARG A 156 -12.49 11.80 -1.29
C ARG A 156 -12.73 10.43 -1.91
N LYS A 157 -13.09 10.37 -3.19
CA LYS A 157 -13.27 9.10 -3.91
C LYS A 157 -11.96 8.31 -3.97
N ARG A 158 -10.84 8.97 -4.28
CA ARG A 158 -9.50 8.35 -4.28
C ARG A 158 -9.11 7.86 -2.88
N ALA A 159 -9.36 8.66 -1.83
CA ALA A 159 -9.08 8.27 -0.45
C ALA A 159 -9.88 7.03 -0.02
N ARG A 160 -11.18 6.93 -0.38
CA ARG A 160 -11.99 5.73 -0.12
C ARG A 160 -11.49 4.51 -0.88
N ALA A 161 -11.11 4.67 -2.14
CA ALA A 161 -10.55 3.58 -2.94
C ALA A 161 -9.24 3.06 -2.35
N ARG A 162 -8.37 3.95 -1.89
CA ARG A 162 -7.13 3.59 -1.18
C ARG A 162 -7.42 2.84 0.11
N LYS A 163 -8.35 3.32 0.94
CA LYS A 163 -8.76 2.64 2.17
C LYS A 163 -9.25 1.21 1.89
N ALA A 164 -10.09 1.01 0.88
CA ALA A 164 -10.56 -0.31 0.49
C ALA A 164 -9.39 -1.23 0.04
N ALA A 165 -8.44 -0.69 -0.73
CA ALA A 165 -7.26 -1.45 -1.14
C ALA A 165 -6.36 -1.86 0.05
N ILE A 166 -6.25 -1.00 1.07
CA ILE A 166 -5.53 -1.33 2.32
C ILE A 166 -6.25 -2.46 3.07
N GLU A 167 -7.58 -2.37 3.22
CA GLU A 167 -8.39 -3.39 3.89
C GLU A 167 -8.31 -4.75 3.16
N GLU A 168 -8.34 -4.75 1.82
CA GLU A 168 -8.15 -5.97 1.01
C GLU A 168 -6.76 -6.56 1.20
N ARG A 169 -5.72 -5.72 1.20
CA ARG A 169 -4.34 -6.17 1.46
C ARG A 169 -4.21 -6.81 2.84
N GLU A 170 -4.77 -6.19 3.89
CA GLU A 170 -4.75 -6.76 5.24
C GLU A 170 -5.45 -8.11 5.32
N LYS A 171 -6.54 -8.29 4.57
CA LYS A 171 -7.24 -9.57 4.47
C LYS A 171 -6.35 -10.64 3.82
N VAL A 172 -5.69 -10.31 2.71
CA VAL A 172 -4.76 -11.22 2.03
C VAL A 172 -3.57 -11.57 2.93
N GLU A 173 -3.01 -10.60 3.66
CA GLU A 173 -1.91 -10.86 4.60
C GLU A 173 -2.33 -11.82 5.73
N LYS A 174 -3.57 -11.73 6.23
CA LYS A 174 -4.11 -12.68 7.22
C LYS A 174 -4.29 -14.08 6.63
N GLU A 175 -4.76 -14.20 5.39
CA GLU A 175 -4.91 -15.49 4.69
C GLU A 175 -3.54 -16.14 4.44
N LEU A 176 -2.55 -15.36 3.99
CA LEU A 176 -1.18 -15.82 3.80
C LEU A 176 -0.56 -16.30 5.11
N LYS A 177 -0.78 -15.58 6.21
CA LYS A 177 -0.33 -16.01 7.54
C LYS A 177 -0.97 -17.33 7.95
N ALA A 178 -2.28 -17.48 7.79
CA ALA A 178 -2.99 -18.71 8.13
C ALA A 178 -2.48 -19.93 7.33
N LEU A 179 -2.20 -19.75 6.04
CA LEU A 179 -1.62 -20.81 5.19
C LEU A 179 -0.18 -21.15 5.60
N ASN A 180 0.62 -20.16 5.99
CA ASN A 180 1.96 -20.41 6.51
C ASN A 180 1.92 -21.17 7.84
N ASP A 181 1.02 -20.80 8.76
CA ASP A 181 0.84 -21.51 10.03
C ASP A 181 0.43 -22.98 9.80
N GLN A 182 -0.47 -23.23 8.84
CA GLN A 182 -0.84 -24.59 8.44
C GLN A 182 0.36 -25.37 7.89
N ARG A 183 1.14 -24.76 7.00
CA ARG A 183 2.36 -25.35 6.44
C ARG A 183 3.39 -25.68 7.52
N GLU A 184 3.56 -24.82 8.52
CA GLU A 184 4.48 -25.07 9.64
C GLU A 184 4.05 -26.27 10.49
N VAL A 185 2.75 -26.41 10.76
CA VAL A 185 2.18 -27.57 11.46
C VAL A 185 2.40 -28.85 10.67
N GLU A 186 2.17 -28.83 9.35
CA GLU A 186 2.40 -29.98 8.49
C GLU A 186 3.87 -30.40 8.46
N LEU A 187 4.79 -29.44 8.32
CA LEU A 187 6.23 -29.71 8.36
C LEU A 187 6.67 -30.27 9.72
N LYS A 188 6.13 -29.73 10.83
CA LYS A 188 6.40 -30.25 12.18
C LYS A 188 5.87 -31.69 12.33
N ALA A 189 4.68 -31.98 11.81
CA ALA A 189 4.12 -33.32 11.82
C ALA A 189 4.99 -34.29 11.02
N GLN A 190 5.40 -33.93 9.80
CA GLN A 190 6.31 -34.74 8.97
C GLN A 190 7.65 -35.00 9.68
N ARG A 191 8.27 -33.97 10.26
CA ARG A 191 9.52 -34.11 11.05
C ARG A 191 9.33 -35.08 12.20
N SER A 192 8.23 -34.97 12.95
CA SER A 192 7.94 -35.87 14.07
C SER A 192 7.75 -37.33 13.63
N ILE A 193 7.18 -37.57 12.44
CA ILE A 193 7.01 -38.92 11.86
C ILE A 193 8.38 -39.50 11.50
N ILE A 194 9.23 -38.70 10.83
CA ILE A 194 10.59 -39.10 10.45
C ILE A 194 11.43 -39.42 11.69
N GLU A 195 11.36 -38.58 12.74
CA GLU A 195 12.07 -38.77 14.00
C GLU A 195 11.63 -40.05 14.72
N LYS A 196 10.32 -40.30 14.84
CA LYS A 196 9.78 -41.54 15.40
C LYS A 196 10.22 -42.77 14.60
N ALA A 197 10.26 -42.68 13.27
CA ALA A 197 10.74 -43.76 12.41
C ALA A 197 12.25 -44.04 12.61
N LYS A 198 13.07 -42.99 12.76
CA LYS A 198 14.50 -43.10 13.07
C LYS A 198 14.73 -43.73 14.45
N ALA A 199 14.05 -43.25 15.49
CA ALA A 199 14.14 -43.80 16.84
C ALA A 199 13.76 -45.29 16.89
N LYS A 200 12.68 -45.69 16.20
CA LYS A 200 12.28 -47.11 16.08
C LYS A 200 13.32 -47.97 15.35
N LYS A 201 13.99 -47.42 14.33
CA LYS A 201 15.07 -48.12 13.60
C LYS A 201 16.31 -48.30 14.49
N GLU A 202 16.64 -47.29 15.28
CA GLU A 202 17.75 -47.33 16.24
C GLU A 202 17.48 -48.32 17.37
N GLU A 203 16.28 -48.33 17.95
CA GLU A 203 15.88 -49.30 18.98
C GLU A 203 16.02 -50.74 18.47
N ARG A 204 15.60 -51.01 17.22
CA ARG A 204 15.79 -52.33 16.58
C ARG A 204 17.27 -52.68 16.39
N ARG A 205 18.12 -51.72 16.04
CA ARG A 205 19.57 -51.93 15.93
C ARG A 205 20.22 -52.18 17.30
N ALA A 206 19.81 -51.45 18.34
CA ALA A 206 20.26 -51.64 19.72
C ALA A 206 19.85 -53.02 20.26
N LYS A 207 18.63 -53.49 19.97
CA LYS A 207 18.19 -54.84 20.34
C LYS A 207 18.99 -55.93 19.61
N ARG A 208 19.25 -55.76 18.32
CA ARG A 208 20.07 -56.71 17.54
C ARG A 208 21.52 -56.76 18.04
N THR A 209 22.12 -55.61 18.35
CA THR A 209 23.50 -55.56 18.87
C THR A 209 23.60 -56.16 20.28
N LYS A 210 22.60 -55.96 21.16
CA LYS A 210 22.55 -56.63 22.46
C LYS A 210 22.42 -58.15 22.35
N LEU A 211 21.63 -58.65 21.40
CA LEU A 211 21.50 -60.09 21.14
C LEU A 211 22.71 -60.68 20.42
N ALA A 212 23.45 -59.87 19.66
CA ALA A 212 24.67 -60.26 18.97
C ALA A 212 25.95 -60.00 19.79
N ALA A 213 25.82 -59.56 21.05
CA ALA A 213 26.95 -59.49 21.97
C ALA A 213 27.47 -60.92 22.19
N PRO A 214 28.75 -61.19 21.90
CA PRO A 214 29.27 -62.55 21.83
C PRO A 214 29.29 -63.19 23.21
N VAL A 215 28.56 -64.30 23.33
CA VAL A 215 28.87 -65.33 24.32
C VAL A 215 30.20 -65.97 23.90
N ASP A 216 31.18 -65.85 24.78
CA ASP A 216 32.46 -66.55 24.82
C ASP A 216 33.45 -66.34 23.67
N GLU A 217 34.39 -65.45 23.98
CA GLU A 217 35.84 -65.65 23.86
C GLU A 217 36.26 -67.13 24.06
N ALA A 218 36.27 -67.90 22.97
CA ALA A 218 37.06 -69.12 22.87
C ALA A 218 38.43 -68.78 22.25
N PRO A 219 39.57 -69.11 22.88
CA PRO A 219 40.90 -68.78 22.37
C PRO A 219 41.22 -69.64 21.14
N ARG A 220 40.95 -69.11 19.93
CA ARG A 220 41.32 -69.77 18.67
C ARG A 220 42.46 -69.03 17.98
N ARG A 221 43.65 -69.61 18.20
CA ARG A 221 44.80 -69.80 17.30
C ARG A 221 44.94 -68.84 16.11
N LYS A 222 46.09 -68.14 16.12
CA LYS A 222 46.73 -67.42 15.01
C LYS A 222 46.57 -68.18 13.67
N PRO A 223 45.94 -67.57 12.65
CA PRO A 223 46.18 -67.93 11.26
C PRO A 223 47.39 -67.16 10.68
N PRO A 224 48.04 -67.70 9.65
CA PRO A 224 49.32 -67.23 9.11
C PRO A 224 49.18 -65.97 8.26
N SER A 225 50.30 -65.22 8.23
CA SER A 225 50.58 -64.06 7.39
C SER A 225 50.13 -64.25 5.94
N THR A 226 49.36 -63.31 5.42
CA THR A 226 49.21 -63.09 3.98
C THR A 226 49.31 -61.59 3.73
N GLU A 227 50.13 -61.26 2.74
CA GLU A 227 50.81 -60.01 2.45
C GLU A 227 49.89 -58.84 2.06
N PRO A 228 50.40 -57.60 2.16
CA PRO A 228 49.68 -56.40 1.74
C PRO A 228 49.67 -56.30 0.20
N ARG A 229 48.48 -56.15 -0.38
CA ARG A 229 48.32 -55.61 -1.74
C ARG A 229 47.92 -54.15 -1.63
N ASP A 230 48.88 -53.31 -1.99
CA ASP A 230 48.67 -51.92 -2.38
C ASP A 230 47.84 -51.90 -3.66
N ASP A 231 46.60 -51.42 -3.57
CA ASP A 231 45.90 -50.86 -4.73
C ASP A 231 45.35 -49.50 -4.31
N THR A 232 46.22 -48.51 -4.53
CA THR A 232 45.93 -47.09 -4.52
C THR A 232 45.13 -46.77 -5.79
N GLU A 233 43.82 -46.55 -5.67
CA GLU A 233 43.10 -45.78 -6.68
C GLU A 233 42.40 -44.58 -6.02
N MET A 234 42.96 -43.42 -6.35
CA MET A 234 42.39 -42.10 -6.18
C MET A 234 40.98 -42.03 -6.76
N THR A 235 40.02 -41.57 -5.96
CA THR A 235 38.91 -40.79 -6.49
C THR A 235 38.78 -39.52 -5.64
N ASP A 236 39.32 -38.43 -6.18
CA ASP A 236 39.09 -37.08 -5.72
C ASP A 236 37.59 -36.76 -5.81
N PHE A 237 36.91 -36.73 -4.67
CA PHE A 237 35.59 -36.13 -4.56
C PHE A 237 35.72 -34.89 -3.68
N ALA A 238 35.67 -33.73 -4.34
CA ALA A 238 35.82 -32.41 -3.75
C ALA A 238 34.86 -32.18 -2.57
N PRO A 239 35.32 -31.57 -1.45
CA PRO A 239 34.42 -31.13 -0.40
C PRO A 239 33.70 -29.87 -0.87
N THR A 240 32.38 -29.97 -1.05
CA THR A 240 31.50 -28.80 -1.14
C THR A 240 31.59 -28.05 0.18
N GLN A 241 32.01 -26.79 0.12
CA GLN A 241 32.12 -25.93 1.29
C GLN A 241 30.74 -25.69 1.92
N ASP A 242 30.60 -26.13 3.16
CA ASP A 242 29.45 -25.87 4.02
C ASP A 242 29.58 -24.43 4.54
N LEU A 243 28.87 -23.50 3.90
CA LEU A 243 28.66 -22.13 4.38
C LEU A 243 27.77 -22.18 5.64
N THR A 244 28.42 -22.38 6.78
CA THR A 244 27.82 -22.19 8.10
C THR A 244 27.70 -20.70 8.38
N HIS A 245 26.50 -20.15 8.19
CA HIS A 245 26.13 -18.87 8.79
C HIS A 245 25.92 -19.06 10.30
N PRO A 246 26.55 -18.23 11.16
CA PRO A 246 26.20 -18.20 12.58
C PRO A 246 24.84 -17.53 12.75
N VAL A 247 23.83 -18.32 13.13
CA VAL A 247 22.57 -17.81 13.65
C VAL A 247 22.82 -17.35 15.09
N GLU A 248 22.85 -16.03 15.28
CA GLU A 248 22.80 -15.41 16.60
C GLU A 248 21.53 -15.87 17.33
N ARG A 249 21.72 -16.66 18.38
CA ARG A 249 20.66 -16.98 19.35
C ARG A 249 20.55 -15.83 20.34
N THR A 250 19.48 -15.06 20.26
CA THR A 250 18.98 -14.27 21.38
C THR A 250 18.32 -15.20 22.42
N PRO A 251 18.52 -14.97 23.74
CA PRO A 251 17.83 -15.75 24.76
C PRO A 251 16.46 -15.13 25.08
N SER A 252 15.39 -15.80 24.63
CA SER A 252 14.02 -15.53 25.08
C SER A 252 13.75 -16.29 26.38
N ASN A 253 13.71 -15.54 27.47
CA ASN A 253 13.31 -15.97 28.80
C ASN A 253 11.80 -15.76 28.95
N GLU A 254 10.97 -16.77 28.74
CA GLU A 254 9.56 -16.73 29.15
C GLU A 254 9.08 -18.09 29.71
N ALA A 255 8.50 -18.02 30.89
CA ALA A 255 8.00 -19.13 31.70
C ALA A 255 6.71 -19.75 31.12
N PRO A 256 6.41 -21.03 31.41
CA PRO A 256 5.19 -21.67 30.93
C PRO A 256 3.99 -21.35 31.84
N THR A 257 3.04 -20.56 31.35
CA THR A 257 1.66 -20.57 31.85
C THR A 257 0.86 -21.67 31.15
N SER A 258 0.31 -22.58 31.94
CA SER A 258 -0.61 -23.63 31.52
C SER A 258 -1.91 -23.04 30.96
N VAL A 259 -2.22 -23.30 29.70
CA VAL A 259 -3.52 -23.01 29.09
C VAL A 259 -4.15 -24.30 28.58
N THR A 260 -5.28 -24.64 29.19
CA THR A 260 -6.17 -25.76 28.87
C THR A 260 -6.79 -25.58 27.48
N PRO A 261 -6.89 -26.63 26.64
CA PRO A 261 -7.51 -26.50 25.32
C PRO A 261 -9.04 -26.50 25.39
N PRO A 262 -9.76 -25.61 24.66
CA PRO A 262 -11.20 -25.70 24.50
C PRO A 262 -11.61 -26.73 23.44
N ASN A 263 -12.74 -27.35 23.73
CA ASN A 263 -13.46 -28.37 23.00
C ASN A 263 -13.86 -27.89 21.58
N VAL A 264 -13.35 -28.55 20.54
CA VAL A 264 -13.66 -28.25 19.13
C VAL A 264 -14.85 -29.09 18.67
N THR A 265 -16.02 -28.48 18.63
CA THR A 265 -17.22 -29.02 17.97
C THR A 265 -17.07 -28.88 16.46
N LYS A 266 -17.06 -30.00 15.74
CA LYS A 266 -17.02 -30.07 14.27
C LYS A 266 -18.20 -29.32 13.66
N ARG A 267 -17.93 -28.24 12.91
CA ARG A 267 -18.89 -27.58 12.00
C ARG A 267 -18.41 -27.77 10.57
N ALA A 268 -19.31 -28.24 9.71
CA ALA A 268 -19.04 -28.52 8.30
C ALA A 268 -18.71 -27.24 7.50
N PRO A 269 -17.87 -27.32 6.45
CA PRO A 269 -17.49 -26.17 5.64
C PRO A 269 -18.63 -25.70 4.72
N PRO A 270 -18.82 -24.39 4.51
CA PRO A 270 -19.77 -23.88 3.54
C PRO A 270 -19.24 -24.03 2.11
N THR A 271 -20.14 -24.47 1.23
CA THR A 271 -19.96 -24.56 -0.23
C THR A 271 -19.78 -23.16 -0.83
N ALA A 272 -18.69 -22.94 -1.57
CA ALA A 272 -18.42 -21.67 -2.25
C ALA A 272 -19.28 -21.51 -3.52
N PRO A 273 -19.84 -20.32 -3.80
CA PRO A 273 -20.53 -20.07 -5.07
C PRO A 273 -19.53 -19.85 -6.22
N ALA A 274 -19.69 -20.68 -7.25
CA ALA A 274 -18.98 -20.57 -8.52
C ALA A 274 -19.52 -19.41 -9.37
N ASN A 275 -19.04 -18.18 -9.15
CA ASN A 275 -19.03 -17.13 -10.17
C ASN A 275 -18.26 -15.89 -9.69
N MET A 276 -16.93 -15.89 -9.75
CA MET A 276 -16.16 -14.64 -9.71
C MET A 276 -15.18 -14.61 -10.87
N ARG A 277 -15.58 -13.84 -11.88
CA ARG A 277 -14.77 -13.47 -13.04
C ARG A 277 -13.67 -12.53 -12.54
N ALA A 278 -12.41 -12.89 -12.77
CA ALA A 278 -11.26 -12.10 -12.35
C ALA A 278 -11.36 -10.62 -12.81
N PRO A 279 -11.02 -9.64 -11.96
CA PRO A 279 -10.93 -8.25 -12.38
C PRO A 279 -9.78 -8.09 -13.38
N LYS A 280 -10.06 -7.43 -14.50
CA LYS A 280 -9.04 -7.09 -15.51
C LYS A 280 -7.98 -6.17 -14.89
N PRO A 281 -6.69 -6.30 -15.28
CA PRO A 281 -5.64 -5.40 -14.83
C PRO A 281 -5.94 -3.97 -15.25
N TRP A 282 -5.64 -3.02 -14.36
CA TRP A 282 -5.83 -1.59 -14.59
C TRP A 282 -4.81 -1.11 -15.63
N SER A 283 -5.25 -0.97 -16.87
CA SER A 283 -4.53 -0.20 -17.89
C SER A 283 -4.60 1.27 -17.49
N TYR A 284 -3.45 1.87 -17.19
CA TYR A 284 -3.27 3.32 -17.13
C TYR A 284 -3.90 3.96 -18.37
N LEU A 285 -4.93 4.78 -18.19
CA LEU A 285 -5.41 5.65 -19.25
C LEU A 285 -4.33 6.71 -19.49
N SER A 286 -3.48 6.49 -20.48
CA SER A 286 -2.82 7.59 -21.18
C SER A 286 -3.89 8.53 -21.71
N ALA A 287 -3.73 9.82 -21.45
CA ALA A 287 -4.51 10.87 -22.06
C ALA A 287 -4.50 10.71 -23.60
N PRO A 288 -5.62 10.96 -24.30
CA PRO A 288 -5.62 10.92 -25.75
C PRO A 288 -4.69 12.02 -26.31
N PRO A 289 -3.88 11.74 -27.33
CA PRO A 289 -3.11 12.78 -28.01
C PRO A 289 -4.09 13.75 -28.70
N ILE A 290 -3.97 15.03 -28.35
CA ILE A 290 -4.66 16.11 -29.05
C ILE A 290 -4.03 16.22 -30.44
N SER A 291 -4.69 15.61 -31.43
CA SER A 291 -4.37 15.75 -32.84
C SER A 291 -4.66 17.19 -33.27
N ASN A 292 -3.62 17.99 -33.45
CA ASN A 292 -3.68 19.28 -34.13
C ASN A 292 -3.83 19.04 -35.63
N GLY A 293 -5.08 18.79 -36.05
CA GLY A 293 -5.47 18.77 -37.45
C GLY A 293 -5.85 20.17 -37.94
N THR A 294 -4.86 20.96 -38.34
CA THR A 294 -5.05 22.21 -39.08
C THR A 294 -5.55 21.86 -40.49
N SER A 295 -6.87 21.88 -40.72
CA SER A 295 -7.44 21.85 -42.07
C SER A 295 -8.06 23.20 -42.39
N VAL A 296 -7.38 23.91 -43.28
CA VAL A 296 -7.77 25.20 -43.85
C VAL A 296 -8.62 24.94 -45.11
N MET A 297 -9.50 25.90 -45.45
CA MET A 297 -10.31 26.06 -46.68
C MET A 297 -11.67 25.34 -46.66
N THR A 298 -12.83 25.92 -46.98
CA THR A 298 -13.24 27.24 -47.55
C THR A 298 -14.78 27.36 -47.38
N PRO A 299 -15.39 28.55 -47.57
CA PRO A 299 -16.82 28.78 -47.31
C PRO A 299 -17.70 28.63 -48.57
N ALA A 300 -18.87 28.02 -48.41
CA ALA A 300 -20.03 28.18 -49.31
C ALA A 300 -21.28 28.18 -48.41
N LEU A 301 -21.92 29.34 -48.24
CA LEU A 301 -23.15 29.70 -48.93
C LEU A 301 -24.25 28.64 -48.77
N THR A 302 -25.33 28.95 -48.04
CA THR A 302 -26.74 28.74 -48.47
C THR A 302 -27.76 29.01 -47.35
N LYS A 303 -28.62 30.00 -47.64
CA LYS A 303 -30.04 30.22 -47.29
C LYS A 303 -30.54 30.16 -45.83
N GLN A 304 -31.07 31.33 -45.46
CA GLN A 304 -32.17 31.61 -44.54
C GLN A 304 -33.28 30.54 -44.53
N GLY A 305 -33.66 30.13 -43.32
CA GLY A 305 -34.94 29.50 -42.99
C GLY A 305 -35.53 30.17 -41.73
N PRO A 306 -36.86 30.35 -41.63
CA PRO A 306 -37.52 31.18 -40.63
C PRO A 306 -37.58 30.56 -39.22
N PRO A 307 -37.79 31.38 -38.17
CA PRO A 307 -37.75 30.94 -36.78
C PRO A 307 -38.98 30.12 -36.38
N ILE A 308 -38.76 28.95 -35.81
CA ILE A 308 -39.77 28.13 -35.14
C ILE A 308 -39.93 28.67 -33.70
N ALA A 309 -41.16 28.98 -33.34
CA ALA A 309 -41.57 29.52 -32.04
C ALA A 309 -41.28 28.55 -30.87
N PRO A 310 -41.00 29.05 -29.65
CA PRO A 310 -40.81 28.20 -28.48
C PRO A 310 -42.14 27.65 -27.98
N ALA A 311 -42.24 26.32 -27.91
CA ALA A 311 -43.32 25.62 -27.24
C ALA A 311 -43.26 25.86 -25.72
N SER A 312 -44.31 26.51 -25.23
CA SER A 312 -44.66 26.62 -23.81
C SER A 312 -44.85 25.23 -23.20
N MET A 313 -43.91 24.80 -22.36
CA MET A 313 -44.10 23.65 -21.48
C MET A 313 -44.29 24.10 -20.04
N ARG A 314 -45.50 23.77 -19.57
CA ARG A 314 -46.09 24.02 -18.27
C ARG A 314 -45.20 23.64 -17.09
N MET A 315 -45.12 24.57 -16.15
CA MET A 315 -44.79 24.36 -14.74
C MET A 315 -45.70 23.30 -14.11
N GLY A 316 -45.16 22.11 -13.86
CA GLY A 316 -45.74 21.12 -12.96
C GLY A 316 -45.30 21.42 -11.53
N LYS A 317 -46.23 21.95 -10.73
CA LYS A 317 -46.10 22.12 -9.28
C LYS A 317 -45.90 20.76 -8.63
N ILE A 318 -44.73 20.49 -8.07
CA ILE A 318 -44.54 19.34 -7.19
C ILE A 318 -44.72 19.82 -5.75
N SER A 319 -45.75 19.24 -5.17
CA SER A 319 -46.28 19.46 -3.84
C SER A 319 -45.23 19.31 -2.74
N SER A 320 -45.16 20.33 -1.89
CA SER A 320 -44.50 20.33 -0.59
C SER A 320 -45.17 19.32 0.34
N TYR A 321 -44.52 18.18 0.60
CA TYR A 321 -44.92 17.28 1.67
C TYR A 321 -44.23 17.70 2.97
N SER A 322 -44.94 18.47 3.80
CA SER A 322 -44.60 18.64 5.21
C SER A 322 -45.04 17.39 5.97
N GLY A 323 -44.10 16.72 6.64
CA GLY A 323 -44.38 15.62 7.56
C GLY A 323 -43.49 15.74 8.81
N PRO A 324 -43.97 15.28 9.97
CA PRO A 324 -43.79 16.01 11.23
C PRO A 324 -42.60 15.55 12.07
N SER A 325 -42.25 16.46 12.97
CA SER A 325 -41.54 16.28 14.23
C SER A 325 -41.62 14.89 14.86
N HIS A 326 -40.50 14.38 15.36
CA HIS A 326 -40.30 13.91 16.75
C HIS A 326 -38.97 13.16 16.86
N GLY A 327 -38.11 13.55 17.80
CA GLY A 327 -36.83 12.89 18.03
C GLY A 327 -35.92 13.66 18.97
N LYS A 328 -36.46 14.04 20.13
CA LYS A 328 -35.74 14.69 21.23
C LYS A 328 -34.78 13.66 21.85
N TRP A 329 -33.57 13.54 21.32
CA TRP A 329 -32.51 12.76 21.97
C TRP A 329 -31.93 13.59 23.12
N GLY A 330 -32.29 13.21 24.34
CA GLY A 330 -31.72 13.78 25.56
C GLY A 330 -30.25 13.41 25.68
N LEU A 331 -29.38 14.42 25.73
CA LEU A 331 -28.03 14.27 26.24
C LEU A 331 -28.08 14.25 27.77
N PRO A 332 -27.40 13.30 28.44
CA PRO A 332 -27.17 13.39 29.87
C PRO A 332 -26.14 14.47 30.17
N ALA A 333 -26.51 15.39 31.06
CA ALA A 333 -25.63 16.41 31.61
C ALA A 333 -24.48 15.74 32.39
N ALA A 334 -23.25 15.83 31.87
CA ALA A 334 -22.05 15.51 32.62
C ALA A 334 -21.77 16.65 33.61
N GLN A 335 -21.69 16.31 34.89
CA GLN A 335 -21.34 17.21 35.98
C GLN A 335 -19.85 17.62 35.87
N PRO A 336 -19.49 18.89 36.15
CA PRO A 336 -18.08 19.29 36.22
C PRO A 336 -17.46 18.78 37.54
N ALA A 337 -16.44 17.94 37.41
CA ALA A 337 -15.60 17.49 38.50
C ALA A 337 -14.71 18.64 39.01
N THR A 338 -14.93 18.98 40.28
CA THR A 338 -13.94 19.31 41.31
C THR A 338 -12.68 20.10 40.91
N THR A 339 -12.71 21.37 41.33
CA THR A 339 -11.60 22.29 41.59
C THR A 339 -10.33 21.62 42.13
N GLY A 340 -9.29 21.58 41.30
CA GLY A 340 -7.91 21.32 41.71
C GLY A 340 -7.30 22.55 42.38
N LYS A 341 -6.90 22.37 43.63
CA LYS A 341 -6.29 23.34 44.54
C LYS A 341 -4.88 23.68 44.03
N ILE A 342 -4.62 24.94 43.68
CA ILE A 342 -3.29 25.46 43.35
C ILE A 342 -2.52 25.62 44.67
N PRO A 343 -1.32 25.01 44.85
CA PRO A 343 -0.47 25.32 45.99
C PRO A 343 0.25 26.66 45.77
N ASP A 344 0.03 27.58 46.69
CA ASP A 344 0.77 28.83 46.83
C ASP A 344 2.26 28.54 47.04
N HIS A 345 3.09 28.92 46.07
CA HIS A 345 4.54 28.95 46.26
C HIS A 345 4.93 30.20 47.05
N ALA A 346 5.42 29.95 48.26
CA ALA A 346 5.91 30.94 49.20
C ALA A 346 7.04 31.80 48.63
N HIS A 347 6.90 33.11 48.81
CA HIS A 347 7.95 34.11 48.73
C HIS A 347 9.12 33.74 49.66
N THR A 348 10.28 33.43 49.08
CA THR A 348 11.55 33.46 49.80
C THR A 348 12.11 34.87 49.73
N LYS A 349 12.04 35.59 50.85
CA LYS A 349 12.89 36.76 51.12
C LYS A 349 14.26 36.24 51.55
N MET A 350 15.33 36.65 50.88
CA MET A 350 16.66 36.66 51.49
C MET A 350 17.20 38.08 51.45
N ASN A 351 17.35 38.64 52.64
CA ASN A 351 18.27 39.73 52.96
C ASN A 351 19.70 39.22 52.81
N MET A 352 20.54 39.97 52.11
CA MET A 352 21.71 40.63 52.70
C MET A 352 22.23 41.72 51.77
#